data_AF-A0A6A5X8L0-F1
#
_entry.id   AF-A0A6A5X8L0-F1
#
_cell.length_a   1.000
_cell.length_b   1.000
_cell.length_c   1.000
_cell.angle_alpha   90.00
_cell.angle_beta   90.00
_cell.angle_gamma   90.00
#
_symmetry.space_group_name_H-M   'P 1'
#
loop_
_entity.id
_entity.type
_entity.pdbx_description
1 polymer ?
#
loop_
_entity_poly.entity_id
_entity_poly.type
_entity_poly.pdbx_seq_one_letter_code
_entity_poly.pdbx_strand_id
1 'polypeptide(L)'
;STGSNAPECLLYARTANLSTVGTNSTYRATFLQMSPIGAIHNARMFTAAMDALPSMTADAQLNTLCGNWTTIALAEAEKNFTQAKVLEFNDVIQDAQVIKAGPELIGIIICVLAVFFGVWCF
;
A
#
# COMPACT_ATOMS: atom_id res chain seq x y z
N SER A 1 6.85 -21.14 -26.19
CA SER A 1 7.25 -20.32 -25.02
C SER A 1 6.70 -18.91 -25.21
N THR A 2 6.44 -18.18 -24.12
CA THR A 2 6.03 -16.74 -24.06
C THR A 2 4.53 -16.39 -24.11
N GLY A 3 3.72 -16.89 -23.18
CA GLY A 3 2.46 -16.24 -22.79
C GLY A 3 2.60 -15.25 -21.63
N SER A 4 3.66 -15.39 -20.82
CA SER A 4 3.91 -14.58 -19.61
C SER A 4 4.94 -13.45 -19.79
N ASN A 5 5.64 -13.38 -20.93
CA ASN A 5 6.67 -12.37 -21.22
C ASN A 5 6.15 -11.24 -22.14
N ALA A 6 4.84 -11.19 -22.42
CA ALA A 6 4.28 -10.05 -23.11
C ALA A 6 4.42 -8.81 -22.18
N PRO A 7 4.85 -7.65 -22.72
CA PRO A 7 5.04 -6.44 -21.91
C PRO A 7 3.76 -6.05 -21.14
N GLU A 8 2.59 -6.32 -21.73
CA GLU A 8 1.27 -6.14 -21.12
C GLU A 8 1.05 -7.00 -19.87
N CYS A 9 1.47 -8.27 -19.89
CA CYS A 9 1.33 -9.15 -18.72
C CYS A 9 2.25 -8.72 -17.58
N LEU A 10 3.46 -8.24 -17.90
CA LEU A 10 4.42 -7.76 -16.92
C LEU A 10 3.95 -6.45 -16.29
N LEU A 11 3.38 -5.55 -17.10
CA LEU A 11 2.73 -4.33 -16.62
C LEU A 11 1.52 -4.66 -15.73
N TYR A 12 0.70 -5.63 -16.12
CA TYR A 12 -0.45 -6.06 -15.31
C TYR A 12 -0.01 -6.66 -13.97
N ALA A 13 0.99 -7.55 -13.97
CA ALA A 13 1.56 -8.12 -12.75
C ALA A 13 2.13 -7.04 -11.82
N ARG A 14 2.84 -6.05 -12.37
CA ARG A 14 3.38 -4.93 -11.59
C ARG A 14 2.27 -4.06 -11.00
N THR A 15 1.27 -3.73 -11.81
CA THR A 15 0.13 -2.90 -11.40
C THR A 15 -0.69 -3.60 -10.33
N ALA A 16 -0.92 -4.91 -10.47
CA ALA A 16 -1.55 -5.75 -9.45
C ALA A 16 -0.77 -5.73 -8.13
N ASN A 17 0.54 -5.96 -8.17
CA ASN A 17 1.36 -5.92 -6.95
C ASN A 17 1.38 -4.54 -6.28
N LEU A 18 1.52 -3.46 -7.07
CA LEU A 18 1.49 -2.09 -6.55
C LEU A 18 0.12 -1.74 -5.95
N SER A 19 -0.97 -2.14 -6.62
CA SER A 19 -2.32 -1.93 -6.11
C SER A 19 -2.55 -2.69 -4.80
N THR A 20 -2.17 -3.97 -4.71
CA THR A 20 -2.31 -4.79 -3.49
C THR A 20 -1.56 -4.18 -2.30
N VAL A 21 -0.35 -3.68 -2.54
CA VAL A 21 0.43 -3.00 -1.49
C VAL A 21 -0.15 -1.63 -1.15
N GLY A 22 -0.69 -0.91 -2.13
CA GLY A 22 -1.33 0.39 -1.94
C GLY A 22 -2.68 0.33 -1.21
N THR A 23 -3.46 -0.73 -1.41
CA THR A 23 -4.77 -0.94 -0.77
C THR A 23 -4.64 -1.40 0.68
N ASN A 24 -3.59 -2.15 1.02
CA ASN A 24 -3.35 -2.57 2.40
C ASN A 24 -2.59 -1.47 3.17
N SER A 25 -3.20 -0.93 4.22
CA SER A 25 -2.61 0.15 5.02
C SER A 25 -1.28 -0.23 5.66
N THR A 26 -1.13 -1.50 6.07
CA THR A 26 0.09 -2.01 6.70
C THR A 26 1.22 -2.08 5.69
N TYR A 27 0.98 -2.68 4.52
CA TYR A 27 1.99 -2.79 3.45
C TYR A 27 2.39 -1.42 2.91
N ARG A 28 1.40 -0.53 2.74
CA ARG A 28 1.65 0.86 2.34
C ARG A 28 2.49 1.59 3.38
N ALA A 29 2.18 1.48 4.66
CA ALA A 29 2.94 2.14 5.72
C ALA A 29 4.39 1.62 5.78
N THR A 30 4.59 0.31 5.65
CA THR A 30 5.93 -0.29 5.61
C THR A 30 6.75 0.22 4.43
N PHE A 31 6.16 0.22 3.24
CA PHE A 31 6.82 0.76 2.04
C PHE A 31 7.17 2.25 2.21
N LEU A 32 6.25 3.04 2.75
CA LEU A 32 6.44 4.47 2.95
C LEU A 32 7.54 4.79 3.97
N GLN A 33 7.74 3.96 4.98
CA GLN A 33 8.82 4.13 5.96
C GLN A 33 10.20 3.87 5.36
N MET A 34 10.33 2.91 4.44
CA MET A 34 11.61 2.60 3.81
C MET A 34 11.92 3.46 2.59
N SER A 35 10.90 3.97 1.90
CA SER A 35 11.11 4.67 0.64
C SER A 35 11.78 6.03 0.83
N PRO A 36 12.90 6.31 0.14
CA PRO A 36 13.61 7.58 0.22
C PRO A 36 12.95 8.73 -0.56
N ILE A 37 11.91 8.43 -1.36
CA ILE A 37 11.35 9.33 -2.39
C ILE A 37 10.20 10.21 -1.83
N GLY A 38 9.91 10.10 -0.53
CA GLY A 38 8.90 10.90 0.16
C GLY A 38 7.47 10.40 -0.05
N ALA A 39 6.62 10.59 0.96
CA ALA A 39 5.31 9.95 1.03
C ALA A 39 4.34 10.34 -0.09
N ILE A 40 4.41 11.59 -0.58
CA ILE A 40 3.49 12.10 -1.60
C ILE A 40 3.75 11.48 -2.98
N HIS A 41 5.01 11.22 -3.33
CA HIS A 41 5.36 10.59 -4.60
C HIS A 41 4.95 9.11 -4.62
N ASN A 42 5.23 8.41 -3.52
CA ASN A 42 4.80 7.01 -3.35
C ASN A 42 3.28 6.88 -3.33
N ALA A 43 2.57 7.79 -2.64
CA ALA A 43 1.12 7.80 -2.61
C ALA A 43 0.53 7.96 -4.02
N ARG A 44 1.06 8.90 -4.83
CA ARG A 44 0.62 9.06 -6.22
C ARG A 44 0.88 7.83 -7.08
N MET A 45 2.01 7.15 -6.89
CA MET A 45 2.31 5.90 -7.60
C MET A 45 1.29 4.81 -7.23
N PHE A 46 0.96 4.65 -5.94
CA PHE A 46 -0.04 3.68 -5.50
C PHE A 46 -1.43 4.02 -6.03
N THR A 47 -1.86 5.28 -5.95
CA THR A 47 -3.16 5.72 -6.48
C THR A 47 -3.26 5.47 -7.98
N ALA A 48 -2.22 5.80 -8.75
CA ALA A 48 -2.20 5.54 -10.20
C ALA A 48 -2.32 4.04 -10.52
N ALA A 49 -1.67 3.17 -9.73
CA ALA A 49 -1.78 1.73 -9.90
C ALA A 49 -3.18 1.21 -9.52
N MET A 50 -3.78 1.75 -8.46
CA MET A 50 -5.14 1.41 -8.02
C MET A 50 -6.20 1.85 -9.03
N ASP A 51 -6.01 3.00 -9.69
CA ASP A 51 -6.93 3.51 -10.72
C ASP A 51 -6.80 2.73 -12.04
N ALA A 52 -5.60 2.24 -12.37
CA ALA A 52 -5.37 1.46 -13.58
C ALA A 52 -5.88 0.01 -13.45
N LEU A 53 -5.82 -0.58 -12.26
CA LEU A 53 -6.14 -1.99 -12.03
C LEU A 53 -7.53 -2.43 -12.54
N PRO A 54 -8.64 -1.71 -12.26
CA PRO A 54 -9.98 -2.13 -12.66
C PRO A 54 -10.12 -2.29 -14.17
N SER A 55 -9.47 -1.42 -14.95
CA SER A 55 -9.51 -1.50 -16.41
C SER A 55 -8.80 -2.73 -16.96
N MET A 56 -7.66 -3.10 -16.36
CA MET A 56 -6.88 -4.28 -16.73
C MET A 56 -7.52 -5.59 -16.25
N THR A 57 -8.14 -5.58 -15.07
CA THR A 57 -8.87 -6.75 -14.54
C THR A 57 -10.21 -6.97 -15.21
N ALA A 58 -10.83 -5.92 -15.77
CA ALA A 58 -12.04 -6.06 -16.59
C ALA A 58 -11.74 -6.56 -18.02
N ASP A 59 -10.50 -6.48 -18.49
CA ASP A 59 -10.11 -6.95 -19.81
C ASP A 59 -10.03 -8.49 -19.85
N ALA A 60 -11.06 -9.08 -20.44
CA ALA A 60 -11.16 -10.53 -20.60
C ALA A 60 -10.05 -11.10 -21.49
N GLN A 61 -9.57 -10.34 -22.47
CA GLN A 61 -8.50 -10.77 -23.37
C GLN A 61 -7.16 -10.79 -22.62
N LEU A 62 -6.90 -9.77 -21.82
CA LEU A 62 -5.70 -9.69 -20.97
C LEU A 62 -5.68 -10.80 -19.91
N ASN A 63 -6.79 -11.05 -19.23
CA ASN A 63 -6.90 -12.13 -18.24
C ASN A 63 -6.77 -13.53 -18.85
N THR A 64 -7.20 -13.72 -20.11
CA THR A 64 -7.05 -15.00 -20.80
C THR A 64 -5.59 -15.25 -21.22
N LEU A 65 -4.86 -14.19 -21.56
CA LEU A 65 -3.45 -14.27 -21.97
C LEU A 65 -2.50 -14.38 -20.78
N CYS A 66 -2.74 -13.59 -19.73
CA CYS A 66 -1.83 -13.41 -18.61
C CYS A 66 -2.25 -14.19 -17.35
N GLY A 67 -3.52 -14.57 -17.22
CA GLY A 67 -4.10 -15.11 -16.00
C GLY A 67 -4.57 -14.04 -15.01
N ASN A 68 -5.20 -14.45 -13.91
CA ASN A 68 -5.68 -13.54 -12.88
C ASN A 68 -4.55 -13.10 -11.93
N TRP A 69 -3.79 -12.08 -12.36
CA TRP A 69 -2.67 -11.53 -11.58
C TRP A 69 -3.08 -10.88 -10.28
N THR A 70 -4.33 -10.45 -10.12
CA THR A 70 -4.79 -9.84 -8.86
C THR A 70 -4.77 -10.85 -7.70
N THR A 71 -5.23 -12.07 -7.95
CA THR A 71 -5.20 -13.16 -6.97
C THR A 71 -3.77 -13.60 -6.66
N ILE A 72 -2.91 -13.68 -7.69
CA ILE A 72 -1.50 -14.05 -7.52
C ILE A 72 -0.76 -12.97 -6.73
N ALA A 73 -0.94 -11.70 -7.08
CA ALA A 73 -0.33 -10.57 -6.40
C ALA A 73 -0.74 -10.49 -4.92
N LEU A 74 -1.97 -10.87 -4.58
CA LEU A 74 -2.41 -10.93 -3.18
C LEU A 74 -1.72 -12.06 -2.41
N ALA A 75 -1.70 -13.27 -2.96
CA ALA A 75 -1.03 -14.41 -2.34
C ALA A 75 0.50 -14.20 -2.23
N GLU A 76 1.13 -13.60 -3.24
CA GLU A 76 2.54 -13.27 -3.24
C GLU A 76 2.85 -12.11 -2.27
N ALA A 77 1.99 -11.10 -2.19
CA ALA A 77 2.16 -10.01 -1.22
C ALA A 77 2.12 -10.52 0.22
N GLU A 78 1.17 -11.41 0.56
CA GLU A 78 1.11 -12.03 1.88
C GLU A 78 2.36 -12.85 2.19
N LYS A 79 2.76 -13.72 1.25
CA LYS A 79 3.96 -14.55 1.41
C LYS A 79 5.23 -13.69 1.54
N ASN A 80 5.38 -12.66 0.71
CA ASN A 80 6.52 -11.76 0.78
C ASN A 80 6.53 -10.97 2.09
N PHE A 81 5.37 -10.51 2.55
CA PHE A 81 5.27 -9.81 3.83
C PHE A 81 5.66 -10.70 5.01
N THR A 82 5.28 -11.99 5.01
CA THR A 82 5.74 -12.94 6.05
C THR A 82 7.25 -13.19 6.02
N GLN A 83 7.91 -12.92 4.91
CA GLN A 83 9.37 -12.99 4.75
C GLN A 83 10.06 -11.65 4.96
N ALA A 84 9.37 -10.66 5.57
CA ALA A 84 9.86 -9.29 5.74
C ALA A 84 10.26 -8.66 4.40
N LYS A 85 9.40 -8.77 3.38
CA LYS A 85 9.58 -8.16 2.05
C LYS A 85 8.32 -7.40 1.62
N VAL A 86 8.50 -6.21 1.07
CA VAL A 86 7.43 -5.38 0.49
C VAL A 86 7.92 -4.77 -0.81
N LEU A 87 7.33 -5.18 -1.94
CA LEU A 87 7.76 -4.80 -3.29
C LEU A 87 9.26 -5.05 -3.50
N GLU A 88 10.04 -3.99 -3.71
CA GLU A 88 11.48 -4.03 -3.97
C GLU A 88 12.32 -4.07 -2.67
N PHE A 89 11.69 -3.74 -1.54
CA PHE A 89 12.40 -3.66 -0.27
C PHE A 89 12.41 -5.01 0.45
N ASN A 90 13.60 -5.41 0.89
CA ASN A 90 13.84 -6.57 1.74
C ASN A 90 14.17 -6.08 3.15
N ASP A 91 13.99 -6.96 4.16
CA ASP A 91 14.26 -6.66 5.58
C ASP A 91 13.32 -5.60 6.18
N VAL A 92 12.05 -5.73 5.82
CA VAL A 92 11.02 -4.77 6.20
C VAL A 92 10.55 -5.00 7.62
N ILE A 93 10.56 -3.96 8.44
CA ILE A 93 10.00 -4.02 9.80
C ILE A 93 8.48 -4.16 9.66
N GLN A 94 7.93 -5.34 9.93
CA GLN A 94 6.50 -5.63 9.83
C GLN A 94 5.62 -4.75 10.75
N ASP A 95 6.26 -4.01 11.66
CA ASP A 95 5.70 -3.11 12.66
C ASP A 95 5.70 -1.62 12.25
N ALA A 96 5.60 -1.31 10.95
CA ALA A 96 5.52 0.09 10.50
C ALA A 96 4.32 0.88 11.05
N GLN A 97 3.39 0.21 11.73
CA GLN A 97 2.23 0.80 12.41
C GLN A 97 2.42 0.89 13.93
N VAL A 98 3.64 0.77 14.48
CA VAL A 98 3.91 1.26 15.84
C VAL A 98 3.77 2.78 15.79
N ILE A 99 2.52 3.23 15.82
CA ILE A 99 2.14 4.57 16.22
C ILE A 99 2.80 4.72 17.58
N LYS A 100 3.88 5.50 17.65
CA LYS A 100 4.35 6.03 18.92
C LYS A 100 3.24 6.95 19.42
N ALA A 101 2.21 6.35 20.04
CA ALA A 101 1.27 7.04 20.89
C ALA A 101 1.99 7.24 22.22
N GLY A 102 3.04 8.06 22.20
CA GLY A 102 3.74 8.42 23.41
C GLY A 102 2.90 9.37 24.27
N PRO A 103 3.38 9.71 25.47
CA PRO A 103 2.68 10.61 26.39
C PRO A 103 2.38 11.99 25.78
N GLU A 104 3.04 12.39 24.68
CA GLU A 104 2.72 13.59 23.91
C GLU A 104 1.27 13.64 23.41
N LEU A 105 0.68 12.50 23.04
CA LEU A 105 -0.70 12.45 22.52
C LEU A 105 -1.71 12.80 23.62
N ILE A 106 -1.45 12.36 24.85
CA ILE A 106 -2.29 12.67 26.02
C ILE A 106 -2.29 14.19 26.28
N GLY A 107 -1.12 14.83 26.18
CA GLY A 107 -1.00 16.28 26.32
C GLY A 107 -1.82 17.05 25.28
N ILE A 108 -1.77 16.61 24.02
CA ILE A 108 -2.57 17.22 22.93
C ILE A 108 -4.07 17.05 23.20
N ILE A 109 -4.51 15.85 23.59
CA ILE A 109 -5.93 15.57 23.89
C ILE A 109 -6.42 16.47 25.03
N ILE A 110 -5.66 16.59 26.11
CA ILE A 110 -6.02 17.44 27.26
C ILE A 110 -6.11 18.91 26.85
N CYS A 111 -5.15 19.42 26.07
CA CYS A 111 -5.19 20.79 25.57
C CYS A 111 -6.43 21.06 24.70
N VAL A 112 -6.76 20.16 23.78
CA VAL A 112 -7.95 20.31 22.92
C VAL A 112 -9.24 20.32 23.75
N LEU A 113 -9.36 19.40 24.71
CA LEU A 113 -10.50 19.35 25.62
C LEU A 113 -10.60 20.64 26.47
N ALA A 114 -9.50 21.15 27.00
CA ALA A 114 -9.48 22.37 27.79
C ALA A 114 -9.93 23.61 26.98
N VAL A 115 -9.50 23.73 25.72
CA VAL A 115 -9.96 24.80 24.82
C VAL A 115 -11.44 24.65 24.49
N PHE A 116 -11.91 23.43 24.19
CA PHE A 116 -13.32 23.19 23.88
C PHE A 116 -14.23 23.47 25.08
N PHE A 117 -13.86 23.00 26.28
CA PHE A 117 -14.60 23.32 27.50
C PHE A 117 -14.51 24.82 27.85
N GLY A 118 -13.36 25.47 27.63
CA GLY A 118 -13.23 26.91 27.85
C GLY A 118 -14.09 27.78 26.93
N VAL A 119 -14.26 27.37 25.67
CA VAL A 119 -15.11 28.09 24.69
C VAL A 119 -16.60 27.86 24.90
N TRP A 120 -17.01 26.67 25.36
CA TRP A 120 -18.42 26.28 25.45
C TRP A 120 -19.00 26.29 26.88
N CYS A 121 -18.20 26.56 27.92
CA CYS A 121 -18.67 26.75 29.30
C CYS A 121 -18.73 28.23 29.76
N PHE A 122 -18.70 29.17 28.82
CA PHE A 122 -19.00 30.59 29.06
C PHE A 122 -20.30 30.97 28.35
#